data_AF-A0AAN4ZK33-F1
#
_entry.id   AF-A0AAN4ZK33-F1
#
_cell.length_a   1.000
_cell.length_b   1.000
_cell.length_c   1.000
_cell.angle_alpha   90.00
_cell.angle_beta   90.00
_cell.angle_gamma   90.00
#
_symmetry.space_group_name_H-M   'P 1'
#
loop_
_entity.id
_entity.type
_entity.pdbx_description
1 polymer ?
#
loop_
_entity_poly.entity_id
_entity_poly.type
_entity_poly.pdbx_seq_one_letter_code
_entity_poly.pdbx_strand_id
1 'polypeptide(L)'
;VGIWMWGEAIQIISPSGEQLAVVLIDTQGAFDSQSTYKQCTTIFALSTIVSSLQIYNVVDAIQEDALQNLTLFVKYGQLAMEHMKQFGTPFQSLCYCVRDFKAPEEYPFGKEGGRQYMEHVLTTHPGQADELRLTRDQISTSFSNLLCYLLPYPGMKVAERRSFVGGVKDLRLEFREQVRGMAESLLAPDSLQAKIINGKSVTCKKLMECFKVYVETFASTKIPMAENIVQANAILLINEAIEKAKEAYCSEMDGAWKYRSVVSEKKLERRHYRSEKAAINIYNEFPKMVLNDAKDEENRKRLKEWINFEFERYKRLNAAKKEANHGNTLLLGVGLGVGASSAVAGTALAVAAGVGTAGVAAVPVVVAGLTGAFGYAVTRRSRRRSKSCEDIPLLQRIGGSFRR
;
A
#
# COMPACT_ATOMS: atom_id res chain seq x y z
N VAL A 1 15.54 13.46 5.99
CA VAL A 1 14.58 12.98 4.96
C VAL A 1 13.60 11.98 5.55
N GLY A 2 12.34 12.03 5.16
CA GLY A 2 11.34 11.02 5.49
C GLY A 2 10.14 11.05 4.56
N ILE A 3 9.18 10.15 4.83
CA ILE A 3 7.87 10.12 4.17
C ILE A 3 6.81 10.39 5.24
N TRP A 4 6.00 11.41 5.02
CA TRP A 4 4.87 11.77 5.85
C TRP A 4 3.59 11.36 5.13
N MET A 5 2.63 10.85 5.90
CA MET A 5 1.30 10.52 5.37
C MET A 5 0.27 11.34 6.12
N TRP A 6 -0.72 11.84 5.39
CA TRP A 6 -1.85 12.52 6.02
C TRP A 6 -2.61 11.55 6.93
N GLY A 7 -2.95 12.00 8.14
CA GLY A 7 -3.43 11.12 9.21
C GLY A 7 -4.81 10.49 8.99
N GLU A 8 -5.58 10.99 8.02
CA GLU A 8 -6.92 10.48 7.70
C GLU A 8 -7.04 10.23 6.19
N ALA A 9 -7.32 8.98 5.81
CA ALA A 9 -7.58 8.66 4.41
C ALA A 9 -8.91 9.27 3.95
N ILE A 10 -8.91 9.91 2.78
CA ILE A 10 -10.10 10.54 2.21
C ILE A 10 -10.85 9.49 1.40
N GLN A 11 -12.07 9.16 1.81
CA GLN A 11 -12.93 8.24 1.09
C GLN A 11 -13.66 8.95 -0.05
N ILE A 12 -13.61 8.36 -1.24
CA ILE A 12 -14.33 8.84 -2.42
C ILE A 12 -15.00 7.67 -3.13
N ILE A 13 -16.03 7.99 -3.90
CA ILE A 13 -16.67 7.04 -4.81
C ILE A 13 -16.27 7.49 -6.21
N SER A 14 -15.65 6.61 -6.98
CA SER A 14 -15.33 6.88 -8.38
C SER A 14 -16.63 6.96 -9.20
N PRO A 15 -16.59 7.54 -10.41
CA PRO A 15 -17.74 7.49 -11.33
C PRO A 15 -18.21 6.08 -11.67
N SER A 16 -17.31 5.10 -11.60
CA SER A 16 -17.63 3.67 -11.79
C SER A 16 -18.31 3.02 -10.58
N GLY A 17 -18.48 3.76 -9.47
CA GLY A 17 -19.08 3.26 -8.22
C GLY A 17 -18.10 2.55 -7.29
N GLU A 18 -16.81 2.53 -7.60
CA GLU A 18 -15.76 1.94 -6.75
C GLU A 18 -15.43 2.86 -5.57
N GLN A 19 -15.34 2.29 -4.36
CA GLN A 19 -14.89 3.05 -3.18
C GLN A 19 -13.38 3.10 -3.13
N LEU A 20 -12.81 4.29 -3.24
CA LEU A 20 -11.37 4.52 -3.14
C LEU A 20 -11.02 5.24 -1.84
N ALA A 21 -9.86 4.88 -1.28
CA ALA A 21 -9.25 5.57 -0.15
C ALA A 21 -8.03 6.33 -0.65
N VAL A 22 -8.12 7.66 -0.67
CA VAL A 22 -7.05 8.56 -1.12
C VAL A 22 -6.16 8.88 0.08
N VAL A 23 -4.87 8.60 -0.06
CA VAL A 23 -3.83 8.93 0.93
C VAL A 23 -2.88 9.92 0.31
N LEU A 24 -2.65 11.04 1.00
CA LEU A 24 -1.66 12.03 0.61
C LEU A 24 -0.34 11.72 1.29
N ILE A 25 0.72 11.70 0.49
CA ILE A 25 2.08 11.39 0.92
C ILE A 25 2.97 12.59 0.59
N ASP A 26 3.72 13.06 1.58
CA ASP A 26 4.70 14.13 1.42
C ASP A 26 6.11 13.59 1.71
N THR A 27 7.05 13.89 0.81
CA THR A 27 8.44 13.43 0.88
C THR A 27 9.34 14.57 1.38
N GLN A 28 9.33 14.81 2.69
CA GLN A 28 10.06 15.92 3.28
C GLN A 28 11.58 15.67 3.34
N GLY A 29 12.35 16.69 2.97
CA GLY A 29 13.81 16.72 3.06
C GLY A 29 14.52 15.98 1.92
N ALA A 30 13.79 15.55 0.88
CA ALA A 30 14.43 15.00 -0.31
C ALA A 30 15.18 16.13 -1.03
N PHE A 31 16.45 15.89 -1.36
CA PHE A 31 17.37 16.82 -2.02
C PHE A 31 17.69 18.10 -1.23
N ASP A 32 17.70 18.04 0.11
CA ASP A 32 18.21 19.13 0.95
C ASP A 32 19.74 19.04 1.18
N SER A 33 20.34 20.12 1.72
CA SER A 33 21.79 20.22 1.93
C SER A 33 22.34 19.35 3.06
N GLN A 34 21.48 18.77 3.91
CA GLN A 34 21.88 17.93 5.04
C GLN A 34 21.71 16.44 4.74
N SER A 35 20.97 16.10 3.69
CA SER A 35 20.62 14.74 3.34
C SER A 35 21.54 14.21 2.27
N THR A 36 22.03 13.00 2.49
CA THR A 36 22.87 12.33 1.49
C THR A 36 22.05 12.05 0.24
N TYR A 37 22.67 12.17 -0.95
CA TYR A 37 22.05 11.80 -2.23
C TYR A 37 21.37 10.42 -2.14
N LYS A 38 22.04 9.47 -1.49
CA LYS A 38 21.53 8.15 -1.13
C LYS A 38 20.15 8.18 -0.43
N GLN A 39 20.02 8.94 0.65
CA GLN A 39 18.75 9.00 1.41
C GLN A 39 17.63 9.57 0.55
N CYS A 40 17.94 10.56 -0.29
CA CYS A 40 16.99 11.17 -1.22
C CYS A 40 16.54 10.15 -2.28
N THR A 41 17.48 9.42 -2.89
CA THR A 41 17.16 8.35 -3.86
C THR A 41 16.31 7.25 -3.23
N THR A 42 16.59 6.82 -1.99
CA THR A 42 15.79 5.79 -1.32
C THR A 42 14.36 6.27 -1.01
N ILE A 43 14.20 7.50 -0.53
CA ILE A 43 12.87 8.04 -0.24
C ILE A 43 12.07 8.24 -1.54
N PHE A 44 12.72 8.71 -2.60
CA PHE A 44 12.11 8.83 -3.92
C PHE A 44 11.74 7.47 -4.51
N ALA A 45 12.62 6.46 -4.34
CA ALA A 45 12.36 5.06 -4.69
C ALA A 45 11.08 4.54 -4.04
N LEU A 46 11.01 4.65 -2.72
CA LEU A 46 9.86 4.19 -1.95
C LEU A 46 8.59 4.95 -2.31
N SER A 47 8.63 6.29 -2.42
CA SER A 47 7.46 7.10 -2.72
C SER A 47 6.87 6.76 -4.09
N THR A 48 7.72 6.51 -5.08
CA THR A 48 7.29 6.19 -6.45
C THR A 48 6.69 4.78 -6.53
N ILE A 49 7.27 3.81 -5.83
CA ILE A 49 6.75 2.43 -5.82
C ILE A 49 5.38 2.36 -5.15
N VAL A 50 5.15 3.15 -4.09
CA VAL A 50 3.93 3.06 -3.27
C VAL A 50 2.81 3.95 -3.80
N SER A 51 3.12 5.00 -4.55
CA SER A 51 2.14 5.92 -5.13
C SER A 51 1.52 5.38 -6.42
N SER A 52 0.24 5.70 -6.64
CA SER A 52 -0.41 5.54 -7.96
C SER A 52 -0.21 6.78 -8.84
N LEU A 53 -0.04 7.94 -8.21
CA LEU A 53 0.34 9.20 -8.84
C LEU A 53 1.54 9.78 -8.09
N GLN A 54 2.69 9.82 -8.74
CA GLN A 54 3.88 10.50 -8.23
C GLN A 54 3.93 11.90 -8.85
N ILE A 55 3.87 12.94 -8.00
CA ILE A 55 4.14 14.31 -8.43
C ILE A 55 5.63 14.58 -8.20
N TYR A 56 6.36 14.83 -9.28
CA TYR A 56 7.77 15.17 -9.21
C TYR A 56 7.93 16.67 -9.39
N ASN A 57 8.18 17.36 -8.28
CA ASN A 57 8.29 18.81 -8.23
C ASN A 57 9.72 19.25 -8.56
N VAL A 58 9.88 19.94 -9.68
CA VAL A 58 11.15 20.47 -10.19
C VAL A 58 11.04 22.00 -10.29
N VAL A 59 12.15 22.72 -10.15
CA VAL A 59 12.19 24.19 -10.25
C VAL A 59 12.86 24.61 -11.56
N ASP A 60 12.36 25.67 -12.17
CA ASP A 60 12.79 26.28 -13.42
C ASP A 60 12.61 25.40 -14.68
N ALA A 61 13.29 24.25 -14.74
CA ALA A 61 13.35 23.38 -15.92
C ALA A 61 13.62 21.92 -15.54
N ILE A 62 13.23 20.98 -16.40
CA ILE A 62 13.59 19.56 -16.24
C ILE A 62 15.02 19.35 -16.72
N GLN A 63 15.94 19.16 -15.78
CA GLN A 63 17.36 18.91 -16.05
C GLN A 63 17.66 17.41 -16.16
N GLU A 64 18.83 17.05 -16.69
CA GLU A 64 19.23 15.65 -16.90
C GLU A 64 19.36 14.87 -15.58
N ASP A 65 19.78 15.50 -14.50
CA ASP A 65 19.83 14.88 -13.16
C ASP A 65 18.43 14.47 -12.68
N ALA A 66 17.42 15.28 -12.97
CA ALA A 66 16.03 14.95 -12.66
C ALA A 66 15.56 13.73 -13.46
N LEU A 67 15.98 13.58 -14.72
CA LEU A 67 15.70 12.39 -15.54
C LEU A 67 16.50 11.16 -15.04
N GLN A 68 17.76 11.33 -14.66
CA GLN A 68 18.62 10.26 -14.17
C GLN A 68 18.14 9.67 -12.84
N ASN A 69 17.51 10.47 -11.98
CA ASN A 69 16.88 9.97 -10.75
C ASN A 69 15.77 8.94 -11.05
N LEU A 70 15.21 8.94 -12.26
CA LEU A 70 14.24 7.94 -12.71
C LEU A 70 14.87 6.69 -13.33
N THR A 71 16.16 6.74 -13.70
CA THR A 71 16.86 5.61 -14.34
C THR A 71 16.77 4.33 -13.50
N LEU A 72 16.77 4.43 -12.16
CA LEU A 72 16.57 3.29 -11.28
C LEU A 72 15.24 2.57 -11.57
N PHE A 73 14.15 3.33 -11.65
CA PHE A 73 12.82 2.78 -11.90
C PHE A 73 12.71 2.22 -13.29
N VAL A 74 13.40 2.81 -14.25
CA VAL A 74 13.34 2.24 -15.58
C VAL A 74 14.17 0.97 -15.70
N LYS A 75 15.37 0.91 -15.12
CA LYS A 75 16.10 -0.36 -15.04
C LYS A 75 15.23 -1.44 -14.38
N TYR A 76 14.46 -1.08 -13.36
CA TYR A 76 13.45 -1.98 -12.80
C TYR A 76 12.36 -2.34 -13.79
N GLY A 77 11.82 -1.36 -14.52
CA GLY A 77 10.88 -1.61 -15.60
C GLY A 77 11.43 -2.66 -16.56
N GLN A 78 12.66 -2.50 -17.06
CA GLN A 78 13.30 -3.47 -17.96
C GLN A 78 13.43 -4.87 -17.35
N LEU A 79 13.93 -4.99 -16.11
CA LEU A 79 14.00 -6.30 -15.44
C LEU A 79 12.61 -6.90 -15.22
N ALA A 80 11.62 -6.06 -15.00
CA ALA A 80 10.23 -6.46 -14.91
C ALA A 80 9.59 -6.71 -16.29
N MET A 81 10.18 -6.29 -17.44
CA MET A 81 9.60 -6.46 -18.79
C MET A 81 9.40 -7.92 -19.14
N GLU A 82 10.32 -8.80 -18.73
CA GLU A 82 10.16 -10.25 -18.87
C GLU A 82 8.89 -10.74 -18.17
N HIS A 83 8.50 -10.07 -17.09
CA HIS A 83 7.30 -10.33 -16.30
C HIS A 83 6.12 -9.41 -16.64
N MET A 84 6.30 -8.32 -17.40
CA MET A 84 5.26 -7.33 -17.72
C MET A 84 4.13 -7.94 -18.54
N LYS A 85 4.42 -8.96 -19.37
CA LYS A 85 3.38 -9.71 -20.08
C LYS A 85 2.32 -10.31 -19.14
N GLN A 86 2.70 -10.59 -17.89
CA GLN A 86 1.79 -11.13 -16.87
C GLN A 86 1.26 -10.07 -15.90
N PHE A 87 2.02 -9.01 -15.62
CA PHE A 87 1.71 -8.07 -14.51
C PHE A 87 1.50 -6.61 -14.92
N GLY A 88 1.62 -6.27 -16.21
CA GLY A 88 1.44 -4.91 -16.73
C GLY A 88 2.62 -3.98 -16.46
N THR A 89 2.43 -2.68 -16.71
CA THR A 89 3.42 -1.64 -16.46
C THR A 89 3.74 -1.53 -14.96
N PRO A 90 5.02 -1.30 -14.60
CA PRO A 90 5.49 -1.29 -13.22
C PRO A 90 4.98 -0.07 -12.44
N PHE A 91 4.81 1.06 -13.13
CA PHE A 91 4.37 2.32 -12.54
C PHE A 91 3.15 2.86 -13.29
N GLN A 92 2.30 3.57 -12.55
CA GLN A 92 1.04 4.10 -13.05
C GLN A 92 1.26 5.49 -13.63
N SER A 93 1.17 6.53 -12.81
CA SER A 93 1.21 7.92 -13.29
C SER A 93 2.37 8.68 -12.68
N LEU A 94 3.17 9.32 -13.53
CA LEU A 94 4.20 10.28 -13.13
C LEU A 94 3.80 11.66 -13.66
N CYS A 95 3.78 12.65 -12.78
CA CYS A 95 3.45 14.03 -13.12
C CYS A 95 4.62 14.94 -12.78
N TYR A 96 5.28 15.50 -13.79
CA TYR A 96 6.23 16.57 -13.60
C TYR A 96 5.49 17.87 -13.29
N CYS A 97 5.85 18.50 -12.18
CA CYS A 97 5.38 19.82 -11.80
C CYS A 97 6.56 20.77 -11.85
N VAL A 98 6.71 21.51 -12.95
CA VAL A 98 7.79 22.49 -13.14
C VAL A 98 7.34 23.81 -12.53
N ARG A 99 8.02 24.21 -11.46
CA ARG A 99 7.79 25.45 -10.72
C ARG A 99 8.58 26.59 -11.35
N ASP A 100 8.04 27.79 -11.26
CA ASP A 100 8.72 29.03 -11.64
C ASP A 100 9.23 29.01 -13.10
N PHE A 101 8.45 28.38 -13.99
CA PHE A 101 8.82 28.22 -15.40
C PHE A 101 8.99 29.59 -16.09
N LYS A 102 10.10 29.76 -16.82
CA LYS A 102 10.57 31.06 -17.29
C LYS A 102 10.24 31.40 -18.75
N ALA A 103 9.83 30.43 -19.57
CA ALA A 103 9.65 30.60 -21.02
C ALA A 103 8.19 30.38 -21.49
N PRO A 104 7.19 31.13 -20.96
CA PRO A 104 5.80 30.95 -21.33
C PRO A 104 5.47 31.27 -22.79
N GLU A 105 6.33 32.04 -23.46
CA GLU A 105 6.20 32.39 -24.88
C GLU A 105 6.48 31.18 -25.78
N GLU A 106 7.39 30.30 -25.37
CA GLU A 106 7.69 29.06 -26.09
C GLU A 106 6.67 27.96 -25.75
N TYR A 107 6.37 27.80 -24.45
CA TYR A 107 5.44 26.80 -23.94
C TYR A 107 4.45 27.43 -22.95
N PRO A 108 3.15 27.49 -23.26
CA PRO A 108 2.18 28.14 -22.39
C PRO A 108 2.07 27.43 -21.02
N PHE A 109 1.69 28.16 -19.98
CA PHE A 109 1.49 27.55 -18.66
C PHE A 109 0.37 26.49 -18.65
N GLY A 110 0.47 25.57 -17.69
CA GLY A 110 -0.52 24.52 -17.46
C GLY A 110 -0.18 23.19 -18.12
N LYS A 111 -1.21 22.37 -18.32
CA LYS A 111 -1.08 20.98 -18.81
C LYS A 111 -0.64 20.92 -20.27
N GLU A 112 -1.19 21.79 -21.10
CA GLU A 112 -0.99 21.71 -22.56
C GLU A 112 0.43 22.09 -22.97
N GLY A 113 0.95 23.23 -22.49
CA GLY A 113 2.36 23.55 -22.72
C GLY A 113 3.29 22.60 -21.99
N GLY A 114 2.89 22.06 -20.83
CA GLY A 114 3.63 20.98 -20.17
C GLY A 114 3.77 19.72 -21.03
N ARG A 115 2.72 19.31 -21.74
CA ARG A 115 2.76 18.19 -22.69
C ARG A 115 3.77 18.46 -23.80
N GLN A 116 3.69 19.63 -24.44
CA GLN A 116 4.60 20.04 -25.52
C GLN A 116 6.05 20.12 -25.03
N TYR A 117 6.28 20.70 -23.85
CA TYR A 117 7.59 20.78 -23.22
C TYR A 117 8.16 19.40 -22.90
N MET A 118 7.33 18.48 -22.40
CA MET A 118 7.76 17.11 -22.11
C MET A 118 8.12 16.34 -23.39
N GLU A 119 7.34 16.48 -24.46
CA GLU A 119 7.66 15.89 -25.77
C GLU A 119 9.02 16.39 -26.28
N HIS A 120 9.29 17.69 -26.12
CA HIS A 120 10.60 18.26 -26.45
C HIS A 120 11.74 17.69 -25.58
N VAL A 121 11.57 17.64 -24.25
CA VAL A 121 12.58 17.11 -23.31
C VAL A 121 12.93 15.64 -23.60
N LEU A 122 11.93 14.83 -23.96
CA LEU A 122 12.10 13.42 -24.28
C LEU A 122 12.53 13.14 -25.71
N THR A 123 12.56 14.15 -26.59
CA THR A 123 13.04 13.98 -27.96
C THR A 123 14.51 13.56 -27.95
N THR A 124 14.81 12.45 -28.62
CA THR A 124 16.17 11.93 -28.76
C THR A 124 16.81 12.39 -30.06
N HIS A 125 18.12 12.62 -30.03
CA HIS A 125 18.91 12.98 -31.22
C HIS A 125 20.05 11.98 -31.43
N PRO A 126 20.39 11.65 -32.69
CA PRO A 126 21.43 10.65 -33.00
C PRO A 126 22.84 11.07 -32.55
N GLY A 127 23.08 12.36 -32.26
CA GLY A 127 24.33 12.85 -31.69
C GLY A 127 24.41 12.85 -30.16
N GLN A 128 23.36 12.45 -29.45
CA GLN A 128 23.37 12.37 -27.98
C GLN A 128 24.04 11.07 -27.50
N ALA A 129 24.61 11.11 -26.29
CA ALA A 129 25.16 9.93 -25.64
C ALA A 129 24.09 8.83 -25.49
N ASP A 130 24.46 7.58 -25.73
CA ASP A 130 23.53 6.45 -25.71
C ASP A 130 22.80 6.29 -24.37
N GLU A 131 23.47 6.61 -23.24
CA GLU A 131 22.84 6.57 -21.91
C GLU A 131 21.65 7.55 -21.77
N LEU A 132 21.76 8.73 -22.39
CA LEU A 132 20.72 9.76 -22.36
C LEU A 132 19.53 9.38 -23.24
N ARG A 133 19.81 8.77 -24.40
CA ARG A 133 18.78 8.23 -25.30
C ARG A 133 18.03 7.09 -24.64
N LEU A 134 18.79 6.14 -24.07
CA LEU A 134 18.25 5.01 -23.32
C LEU A 134 17.30 5.53 -22.24
N THR A 135 17.73 6.47 -21.40
CA THR A 135 16.92 7.02 -20.29
C THR A 135 15.59 7.62 -20.76
N ARG A 136 15.53 8.28 -21.92
CA ARG A 136 14.30 8.87 -22.48
C ARG A 136 13.32 7.82 -23.01
N ASP A 137 13.81 6.87 -23.81
CA ASP A 137 13.03 5.73 -24.30
C ASP A 137 12.47 4.89 -23.13
N GLN A 138 13.25 4.86 -22.07
CA GLN A 138 12.94 4.18 -20.84
C GLN A 138 11.83 4.86 -20.03
N ILE A 139 11.91 6.18 -19.82
CA ILE A 139 10.87 6.93 -19.09
C ILE A 139 9.53 6.83 -19.82
N SER A 140 9.54 6.92 -21.15
CA SER A 140 8.32 6.82 -21.97
C SER A 140 7.66 5.44 -21.95
N THR A 141 8.40 4.37 -21.66
CA THR A 141 7.87 2.99 -21.62
C THR A 141 7.52 2.47 -20.23
N SER A 142 8.05 3.10 -19.17
CA SER A 142 7.92 2.58 -17.79
C SER A 142 6.66 3.04 -17.05
N PHE A 143 6.07 4.16 -17.48
CA PHE A 143 4.89 4.74 -16.86
C PHE A 143 3.69 4.60 -17.79
N SER A 144 2.52 4.32 -17.20
CA SER A 144 1.27 4.24 -17.95
C SER A 144 0.81 5.61 -18.42
N ASN A 145 1.00 6.62 -17.57
CA ASN A 145 0.73 8.02 -17.89
C ASN A 145 1.92 8.89 -17.48
N LEU A 146 2.41 9.67 -18.43
CA LEU A 146 3.40 10.72 -18.16
C LEU A 146 2.73 12.08 -18.37
N LEU A 147 2.64 12.86 -17.29
CA LEU A 147 2.02 14.18 -17.25
C LEU A 147 3.08 15.23 -16.95
N CYS A 148 2.83 16.45 -17.41
CA CYS A 148 3.68 17.60 -17.13
C CYS A 148 2.81 18.86 -16.99
N TYR A 149 3.08 19.67 -15.98
CA TYR A 149 2.46 20.96 -15.74
C TYR A 149 3.53 22.02 -15.56
N LEU A 150 3.41 23.11 -16.31
CA LEU A 150 4.27 24.29 -16.19
C LEU A 150 3.55 25.31 -15.32
N LEU A 151 4.12 25.62 -14.16
CA LEU A 151 3.55 26.60 -13.23
C LEU A 151 4.35 27.90 -13.30
N PRO A 152 3.67 29.06 -13.32
CA PRO A 152 4.34 30.35 -13.26
C PRO A 152 4.95 30.60 -11.87
N TYR A 153 5.71 31.67 -11.75
CA TYR A 153 6.20 32.14 -10.47
C TYR A 153 5.04 32.57 -9.53
N PRO A 154 5.01 32.12 -8.25
CA PRO A 154 3.89 32.36 -7.33
C PRO A 154 3.75 33.82 -6.87
N GLY A 155 4.79 34.64 -7.01
CA GLY A 155 4.84 36.04 -6.60
C GLY A 155 5.82 36.32 -5.46
N MET A 156 6.31 37.56 -5.39
CA MET A 156 7.38 37.99 -4.47
C MET A 156 7.04 37.74 -3.00
N LYS A 157 5.80 38.05 -2.60
CA LYS A 157 5.32 37.85 -1.21
C LYS A 157 5.43 36.39 -0.74
N VAL A 158 5.31 35.43 -1.65
CA VAL A 158 5.35 34.00 -1.34
C VAL A 158 6.79 33.48 -1.34
N ALA A 159 7.63 34.00 -2.23
CA ALA A 159 9.04 33.66 -2.27
C ALA A 159 9.82 34.21 -1.06
N GLU A 160 9.45 35.39 -0.57
CA GLU A 160 10.00 35.98 0.64
C GLU A 160 9.34 35.35 1.88
N ARG A 161 9.86 34.19 2.29
CA ARG A 161 9.37 33.31 3.40
C ARG A 161 8.98 33.98 4.72
N ARG A 162 9.31 35.26 4.93
CA ARG A 162 9.10 35.99 6.19
C ARG A 162 7.69 36.55 6.37
N SER A 163 6.85 36.59 5.34
CA SER A 163 5.52 37.24 5.42
C SER A 163 4.33 36.39 4.95
N PHE A 164 4.56 35.23 4.31
CA PHE A 164 3.48 34.42 3.76
C PHE A 164 2.86 33.48 4.80
N VAL A 165 1.59 33.74 5.13
CA VAL A 165 0.80 32.92 6.09
C VAL A 165 -0.09 31.89 5.36
N GLY A 166 0.15 31.62 4.08
CA GLY A 166 -0.71 30.71 3.28
C GLY A 166 -1.94 31.38 2.67
N GLY A 167 -2.00 32.71 2.65
CA GLY A 167 -3.12 33.46 2.08
C GLY A 167 -3.22 33.29 0.56
N VAL A 168 -4.28 32.64 0.07
CA VAL A 168 -4.52 32.45 -1.38
C VAL A 168 -4.65 33.78 -2.15
N LYS A 169 -4.95 34.88 -1.46
CA LYS A 169 -5.05 36.23 -2.03
C LYS A 169 -3.69 36.87 -2.33
N ASP A 170 -2.63 36.41 -1.65
CA ASP A 170 -1.26 36.93 -1.85
C ASP A 170 -0.53 36.23 -3.00
N LEU A 171 -1.12 35.15 -3.53
CA LEU A 171 -0.65 34.47 -4.72
C LEU A 171 -1.01 35.26 -5.98
N ARG A 172 -0.11 35.30 -6.95
CA ARG A 172 -0.41 35.83 -8.29
C ARG A 172 -1.60 35.08 -8.89
N LEU A 173 -2.51 35.83 -9.54
CA LEU A 173 -3.75 35.29 -10.09
C LEU A 173 -3.51 34.09 -11.02
N GLU A 174 -2.60 34.28 -11.97
CA GLU A 174 -2.19 33.28 -12.96
C GLU A 174 -1.67 31.99 -12.31
N PHE A 175 -0.83 32.10 -11.26
CA PHE A 175 -0.36 30.95 -10.50
C PHE A 175 -1.51 30.20 -9.83
N ARG A 176 -2.43 30.93 -9.20
CA ARG A 176 -3.59 30.35 -8.53
C ARG A 176 -4.49 29.59 -9.49
N GLU A 177 -4.70 30.12 -10.69
CA GLU A 177 -5.51 29.48 -11.74
C GLU A 177 -4.86 28.21 -12.25
N GLN A 178 -3.56 28.23 -12.52
CA GLN A 178 -2.82 27.06 -12.99
C GLN A 178 -2.74 25.95 -11.92
N VAL A 179 -2.48 26.32 -10.65
CA VAL A 179 -2.49 25.36 -9.54
C VAL A 179 -3.89 24.76 -9.32
N ARG A 180 -4.95 25.57 -9.43
CA ARG A 180 -6.33 25.09 -9.36
C ARG A 180 -6.60 24.07 -10.47
N GLY A 181 -6.30 24.42 -11.72
CA GLY A 181 -6.52 23.53 -12.86
C GLY A 181 -5.74 22.23 -12.73
N MET A 182 -4.50 22.28 -12.25
CA MET A 182 -3.70 21.10 -11.96
C MET A 182 -4.33 20.24 -10.85
N ALA A 183 -4.73 20.84 -9.73
CA ALA A 183 -5.33 20.11 -8.61
C ALA A 183 -6.67 19.47 -9.01
N GLU A 184 -7.52 20.19 -9.75
CA GLU A 184 -8.78 19.68 -10.27
C GLU A 184 -8.54 18.52 -11.25
N SER A 185 -7.59 18.65 -12.19
CA SER A 185 -7.31 17.58 -13.14
C SER A 185 -6.64 16.35 -12.52
N LEU A 186 -5.82 16.50 -11.47
CA LEU A 186 -5.10 15.37 -10.87
C LEU A 186 -5.90 14.68 -9.75
N LEU A 187 -6.75 15.42 -9.04
CA LEU A 187 -7.47 14.94 -7.85
C LEU A 187 -8.98 14.83 -8.06
N ALA A 188 -9.49 15.06 -9.28
CA ALA A 188 -10.87 14.77 -9.61
C ALA A 188 -11.18 13.28 -9.38
N PRO A 189 -12.38 12.93 -8.89
CA PRO A 189 -12.79 11.53 -8.68
C PRO A 189 -12.55 10.63 -9.90
N ASP A 190 -12.75 11.18 -11.10
CA ASP A 190 -12.63 10.50 -12.39
C ASP A 190 -11.17 10.21 -12.78
N SER A 191 -10.24 11.00 -12.24
CA SER A 191 -8.80 10.90 -12.55
C SER A 191 -8.05 10.05 -11.52
N LEU A 192 -8.66 9.76 -10.38
CA LEU A 192 -8.06 8.98 -9.30
C LEU A 192 -8.09 7.50 -9.62
N GLN A 193 -6.92 6.87 -9.51
CA GLN A 193 -6.72 5.46 -9.81
C GLN A 193 -6.30 4.71 -8.55
N ALA A 194 -6.90 3.54 -8.33
CA ALA A 194 -6.43 2.62 -7.31
C ALA A 194 -4.98 2.22 -7.57
N LYS A 195 -4.20 2.02 -6.50
CA LYS A 195 -2.82 1.56 -6.63
C LYS A 195 -2.80 0.13 -7.16
N ILE A 196 -2.07 -0.09 -8.24
CA ILE A 196 -1.84 -1.42 -8.81
C ILE A 196 -0.41 -1.86 -8.48
N ILE A 197 -0.27 -3.08 -7.95
CA ILE A 197 1.01 -3.76 -7.73
C ILE A 197 0.87 -5.18 -8.28
N ASN A 198 1.81 -5.61 -9.12
CA ASN A 198 1.79 -6.92 -9.79
C ASN A 198 0.44 -7.21 -10.48
N GLY A 199 -0.08 -6.23 -11.23
CA GLY A 199 -1.33 -6.36 -11.99
C GLY A 199 -2.63 -6.37 -11.16
N LYS A 200 -2.58 -6.19 -9.84
CA LYS A 200 -3.76 -6.19 -8.97
C LYS A 200 -3.94 -4.87 -8.22
N SER A 201 -5.19 -4.45 -8.07
CA SER A 201 -5.56 -3.34 -7.19
C SER A 201 -5.26 -3.68 -5.72
N VAL A 202 -4.76 -2.71 -4.97
CA VAL A 202 -4.22 -2.87 -3.62
C VAL A 202 -5.09 -2.11 -2.61
N THR A 203 -5.51 -2.80 -1.55
CA THR A 203 -6.22 -2.17 -0.42
C THR A 203 -5.24 -1.47 0.53
N CYS A 204 -5.71 -0.53 1.37
CA CYS A 204 -4.83 0.17 2.33
C CYS A 204 -4.04 -0.79 3.25
N LYS A 205 -4.69 -1.86 3.72
CA LYS A 205 -4.03 -2.89 4.54
C LYS A 205 -2.90 -3.56 3.76
N LYS A 206 -3.17 -3.96 2.51
CA LYS A 206 -2.17 -4.62 1.67
C LYS A 206 -1.03 -3.68 1.29
N LEU A 207 -1.33 -2.40 1.06
CA LEU A 207 -0.34 -1.37 0.78
C LEU A 207 0.67 -1.24 1.94
N MET A 208 0.20 -1.28 3.19
CA MET A 208 1.09 -1.25 4.36
C MET A 208 1.95 -2.51 4.50
N GLU A 209 1.44 -3.68 4.13
CA GLU A 209 2.25 -4.91 4.06
C GLU A 209 3.34 -4.80 2.99
N CYS A 210 2.98 -4.30 1.79
CA CYS A 210 3.94 -4.04 0.73
C CYS A 210 5.02 -3.05 1.17
N PHE A 211 4.61 -1.95 1.82
CA PHE A 211 5.51 -0.92 2.31
C PHE A 211 6.59 -1.49 3.24
N LYS A 212 6.21 -2.39 4.17
CA LYS A 212 7.17 -3.05 5.07
C LYS A 212 8.21 -3.86 4.31
N VAL A 213 7.77 -4.67 3.34
CA VAL A 213 8.68 -5.51 2.54
C VAL A 213 9.65 -4.65 1.72
N TYR A 214 9.18 -3.55 1.11
CA TYR A 214 10.06 -2.64 0.38
C TYR A 214 11.09 -1.98 1.29
N VAL A 215 10.67 -1.49 2.46
CA VAL A 215 11.59 -0.87 3.44
C VAL A 215 12.63 -1.88 3.94
N GLU A 216 12.22 -3.10 4.30
CA GLU A 216 13.14 -4.15 4.75
C GLU A 216 14.14 -4.54 3.66
N THR A 217 13.67 -4.67 2.41
CA THR A 217 14.52 -5.01 1.27
C THR A 217 15.53 -3.89 1.01
N PHE A 218 15.10 -2.62 1.05
CA PHE A 218 15.98 -1.48 0.80
C PHE A 218 16.94 -1.20 1.97
N ALA A 219 16.53 -1.47 3.21
CA ALA A 219 17.37 -1.33 4.39
C ALA A 219 18.61 -2.23 4.34
N SER A 220 18.52 -3.37 3.67
CA SER A 220 19.66 -4.28 3.49
C SER A 220 20.73 -3.76 2.53
N THR A 221 20.41 -2.73 1.73
CA THR A 221 21.27 -2.22 0.66
C THR A 221 21.75 -0.79 0.89
N LYS A 222 22.93 -0.46 0.32
CA LYS A 222 23.45 0.90 0.41
C LYS A 222 22.71 1.88 -0.51
N ILE A 223 22.23 1.46 -1.67
CA ILE A 223 21.45 2.27 -2.61
C ILE A 223 20.42 1.29 -3.20
N PRO A 224 19.13 1.66 -3.30
CA PRO A 224 18.14 0.78 -3.91
C PRO A 224 18.52 0.55 -5.38
N MET A 225 18.59 -0.72 -5.77
CA MET A 225 18.81 -1.16 -7.14
C MET A 225 17.53 -1.80 -7.68
N ALA A 226 17.43 -1.85 -9.01
CA ALA A 226 16.29 -2.42 -9.71
C ALA A 226 15.99 -3.87 -9.26
N GLU A 227 17.04 -4.65 -9.05
CA GLU A 227 17.01 -6.02 -8.54
C GLU A 227 16.32 -6.13 -7.16
N ASN A 228 16.50 -5.13 -6.29
CA ASN A 228 15.86 -5.12 -4.98
C ASN A 228 14.34 -4.97 -5.10
N ILE A 229 13.86 -4.20 -6.08
CA ILE A 229 12.43 -4.04 -6.33
C ILE A 229 11.84 -5.35 -6.86
N VAL A 230 12.52 -6.01 -7.81
CA VAL A 230 12.13 -7.34 -8.30
C VAL A 230 12.09 -8.35 -7.15
N GLN A 231 13.12 -8.34 -6.29
CA GLN A 231 13.19 -9.21 -5.11
C GLN A 231 12.05 -8.97 -4.14
N ALA A 232 11.74 -7.72 -3.81
CA ALA A 232 10.63 -7.37 -2.95
C ALA A 232 9.29 -7.83 -3.54
N ASN A 233 9.08 -7.66 -4.85
CA ASN A 233 7.86 -8.10 -5.53
C ASN A 233 7.72 -9.62 -5.56
N ALA A 234 8.81 -10.35 -5.76
CA ALA A 234 8.82 -11.81 -5.65
C ALA A 234 8.43 -12.27 -4.24
N ILE A 235 8.98 -11.65 -3.20
CA ILE A 235 8.61 -11.92 -1.80
C ILE A 235 7.11 -11.65 -1.58
N LEU A 236 6.58 -10.55 -2.10
CA LEU A 236 5.16 -10.20 -1.97
C LEU A 236 4.25 -11.23 -2.66
N LEU A 237 4.60 -11.70 -3.86
CA LEU A 237 3.86 -12.74 -4.57
C LEU A 237 3.87 -14.07 -3.81
N ILE A 238 5.03 -14.46 -3.27
CA ILE A 238 5.15 -15.68 -2.46
C ILE A 238 4.30 -15.56 -1.20
N ASN A 239 4.35 -14.43 -0.50
CA ASN A 239 3.51 -14.20 0.68
C ASN A 239 2.01 -14.28 0.33
N GLU A 240 1.59 -13.74 -0.82
CA GLU A 240 0.22 -13.90 -1.31
C GLU A 240 -0.13 -15.36 -1.59
N ALA A 241 0.76 -16.13 -2.22
CA ALA A 241 0.57 -17.55 -2.49
C ALA A 241 0.40 -18.35 -1.18
N ILE A 242 1.23 -18.06 -0.17
CA ILE A 242 1.16 -18.68 1.16
C ILE A 242 -0.18 -18.36 1.82
N GLU A 243 -0.59 -17.08 1.86
CA GLU A 243 -1.85 -16.70 2.50
C GLU A 243 -3.06 -17.35 1.81
N LYS A 244 -3.09 -17.41 0.47
CA LYS A 244 -4.16 -18.13 -0.24
C LYS A 244 -4.18 -19.63 0.05
N ALA A 245 -3.02 -20.26 0.17
CA ALA A 245 -2.93 -21.66 0.53
C ALA A 245 -3.45 -21.91 1.96
N LYS A 246 -3.11 -21.03 2.91
CA LYS A 246 -3.62 -21.08 4.29
C LYS A 246 -5.13 -20.87 4.36
N GLU A 247 -5.65 -19.89 3.63
CA GLU A 247 -7.09 -19.61 3.55
C GLU A 247 -7.85 -20.81 2.98
N ALA A 248 -7.33 -21.44 1.92
CA ALA A 248 -7.93 -22.62 1.33
C ALA A 248 -7.95 -23.81 2.32
N TYR A 249 -6.83 -24.05 3.01
CA TYR A 249 -6.75 -25.08 4.05
C TYR A 249 -7.79 -24.86 5.15
N CYS A 250 -7.84 -23.64 5.72
CA CYS A 250 -8.81 -23.31 6.77
C CYS A 250 -10.24 -23.42 6.28
N SER A 251 -10.56 -22.91 5.09
CA SER A 251 -11.90 -22.96 4.52
C SER A 251 -12.42 -24.40 4.35
N GLU A 252 -11.58 -25.32 3.87
CA GLU A 252 -11.97 -26.73 3.74
C GLU A 252 -12.14 -27.44 5.09
N MET A 253 -11.26 -27.14 6.05
CA MET A 253 -11.32 -27.70 7.40
C MET A 253 -12.54 -27.16 8.18
N ASP A 254 -12.81 -25.86 8.09
CA ASP A 254 -13.97 -25.19 8.69
C ASP A 254 -15.29 -25.60 8.01
N GLY A 255 -15.26 -25.94 6.73
CA GLY A 255 -16.40 -26.54 6.03
C GLY A 255 -16.89 -27.84 6.71
N ALA A 256 -16.02 -28.55 7.44
CA ALA A 256 -16.40 -29.69 8.26
C ALA A 256 -17.13 -29.30 9.57
N TRP A 257 -16.91 -28.07 10.06
CA TRP A 257 -17.38 -27.57 11.34
C TRP A 257 -18.79 -26.96 11.30
N LYS A 258 -19.35 -26.68 10.11
CA LYS A 258 -20.71 -26.14 9.94
C LYS A 258 -21.80 -27.04 10.54
N TYR A 259 -21.53 -28.34 10.67
CA TYR A 259 -22.41 -29.30 11.33
C TYR A 259 -21.86 -29.57 12.73
N ARG A 260 -22.68 -29.35 13.78
CA ARG A 260 -22.34 -29.48 15.21
C ARG A 260 -21.89 -30.89 15.67
N SER A 261 -21.63 -31.82 14.76
CA SER A 261 -21.23 -33.19 15.08
C SER A 261 -19.72 -33.30 15.32
N VAL A 262 -19.33 -34.02 16.37
CA VAL A 262 -17.96 -34.51 16.58
C VAL A 262 -17.54 -35.35 15.37
N VAL A 263 -16.35 -35.10 14.85
CA VAL A 263 -15.81 -35.84 13.69
C VAL A 263 -14.91 -36.96 14.22
N SER A 264 -15.01 -38.18 13.66
CA SER A 264 -14.10 -39.26 14.03
C SER A 264 -12.66 -38.94 13.61
N GLU A 265 -11.68 -39.41 14.38
CA GLU A 265 -10.25 -39.11 14.16
C GLU A 265 -9.80 -39.50 12.74
N LYS A 266 -10.14 -40.72 12.30
CA LYS A 266 -9.86 -41.18 10.92
C LYS A 266 -10.48 -40.28 9.84
N LYS A 267 -11.65 -39.70 10.09
CA LYS A 267 -12.32 -38.80 9.13
C LYS A 267 -11.68 -37.41 9.14
N LEU A 268 -11.18 -36.97 10.30
CA LEU A 268 -10.46 -35.72 10.46
C LEU A 268 -9.09 -35.77 9.76
N GLU A 269 -8.33 -36.86 9.95
CA GLU A 269 -7.05 -37.09 9.27
C GLU A 269 -7.20 -37.17 7.75
N ARG A 270 -8.21 -37.90 7.25
CA ARG A 270 -8.50 -37.98 5.81
C ARG A 270 -8.82 -36.61 5.20
N ARG A 271 -9.47 -35.73 5.96
CA ARG A 271 -9.74 -34.35 5.52
C ARG A 271 -8.49 -33.52 5.52
N HIS A 272 -7.72 -33.55 6.61
CA HIS A 272 -6.45 -32.86 6.70
C HIS A 272 -5.53 -33.20 5.52
N TYR A 273 -5.35 -34.48 5.17
CA TYR A 273 -4.53 -34.86 4.02
C TYR A 273 -5.05 -34.30 2.69
N ARG A 274 -6.38 -34.26 2.49
CA ARG A 274 -6.99 -33.68 1.29
C ARG A 274 -6.77 -32.17 1.24
N SER A 275 -6.99 -31.48 2.35
CA SER A 275 -6.85 -30.02 2.44
C SER A 275 -5.40 -29.57 2.40
N GLU A 276 -4.48 -30.34 2.98
CA GLU A 276 -3.03 -30.13 2.84
C GLU A 276 -2.63 -30.24 1.36
N LYS A 277 -3.05 -31.31 0.68
CA LYS A 277 -2.76 -31.50 -0.74
C LYS A 277 -3.33 -30.36 -1.59
N ALA A 278 -4.56 -29.93 -1.31
CA ALA A 278 -5.19 -28.81 -2.00
C ALA A 278 -4.42 -27.49 -1.77
N ALA A 279 -4.04 -27.19 -0.52
CA ALA A 279 -3.27 -26.00 -0.18
C ALA A 279 -1.89 -25.97 -0.84
N ILE A 280 -1.18 -27.11 -0.85
CA ILE A 280 0.13 -27.23 -1.52
C ILE A 280 -0.02 -27.06 -3.03
N ASN A 281 -1.05 -27.64 -3.64
CA ASN A 281 -1.33 -27.47 -5.07
C ASN A 281 -1.58 -26.00 -5.41
N ILE A 282 -2.40 -25.30 -4.61
CA ILE A 282 -2.66 -23.86 -4.78
C ILE A 282 -1.37 -23.06 -4.68
N TYR A 283 -0.50 -23.35 -3.71
CA TYR A 283 0.80 -22.69 -3.60
C TYR A 283 1.70 -22.94 -4.83
N ASN A 284 1.68 -24.15 -5.36
CA ASN A 284 2.51 -24.54 -6.50
C ASN A 284 2.04 -23.91 -7.80
N GLU A 285 0.73 -23.90 -8.05
CA GLU A 285 0.09 -23.36 -9.25
C GLU A 285 -0.01 -21.82 -9.25
N PHE A 286 0.16 -21.18 -8.08
CA PHE A 286 0.11 -19.72 -8.01
C PHE A 286 1.22 -19.07 -8.85
N PRO A 287 0.91 -18.05 -9.67
CA PRO A 287 1.91 -17.35 -10.47
C PRO A 287 2.87 -16.60 -9.54
N LYS A 288 4.06 -17.16 -9.33
CA LYS A 288 5.11 -16.63 -8.46
C LYS A 288 6.41 -16.45 -9.24
N MET A 289 7.18 -15.41 -8.87
CA MET A 289 8.54 -15.21 -9.37
C MET A 289 9.50 -16.01 -8.48
N VAL A 290 9.99 -17.15 -8.97
CA VAL A 290 10.98 -17.95 -8.24
C VAL A 290 12.37 -17.41 -8.55
N LEU A 291 12.91 -16.59 -7.64
CA LEU A 291 14.27 -16.07 -7.76
C LEU A 291 15.34 -17.05 -7.27
N ASN A 292 14.95 -18.03 -6.43
CA ASN A 292 15.85 -19.04 -5.88
C ASN A 292 15.04 -20.28 -5.45
N ASP A 293 15.32 -21.42 -6.05
CA ASP A 293 14.64 -22.69 -5.78
C ASP A 293 14.79 -23.14 -4.32
N ALA A 294 15.94 -22.88 -3.69
CA ALA A 294 16.17 -23.23 -2.28
C ALA A 294 15.26 -22.42 -1.33
N LYS A 295 15.02 -21.13 -1.64
CA LYS A 295 14.09 -20.30 -0.85
C LYS A 295 12.64 -20.71 -1.07
N ASP A 296 12.28 -21.12 -2.29
CA ASP A 296 10.93 -21.62 -2.56
C ASP A 296 10.67 -22.95 -1.81
N GLU A 297 11.67 -23.83 -1.74
CA GLU A 297 11.60 -25.05 -0.94
C GLU A 297 11.49 -24.77 0.56
N GLU A 298 12.24 -23.78 1.07
CA GLU A 298 12.12 -23.33 2.46
C GLU A 298 10.70 -22.82 2.76
N ASN A 299 10.12 -22.01 1.87
CA ASN A 299 8.75 -21.52 2.01
C ASN A 299 7.72 -22.64 1.96
N ARG A 300 7.90 -23.65 1.09
CA ARG A 300 7.07 -24.88 1.08
C ARG A 300 7.14 -25.61 2.42
N LYS A 301 8.34 -25.75 2.99
CA LYS A 301 8.52 -26.40 4.29
C LYS A 301 7.81 -25.61 5.41
N ARG A 302 7.97 -24.29 5.44
CA ARG A 302 7.28 -23.42 6.41
C ARG A 302 5.76 -23.48 6.29
N LEU A 303 5.23 -23.58 5.07
CA LEU A 303 3.79 -23.77 4.85
C LEU A 303 3.31 -25.11 5.42
N LYS A 304 4.04 -26.21 5.18
CA LYS A 304 3.72 -27.52 5.76
C LYS A 304 3.77 -27.52 7.28
N GLU A 305 4.79 -26.92 7.87
CA GLU A 305 4.91 -26.76 9.33
C GLU A 305 3.72 -26.00 9.91
N TRP A 306 3.29 -24.91 9.25
CA TRP A 306 2.09 -24.18 9.64
C TRP A 306 0.81 -25.02 9.51
N ILE A 307 0.65 -25.78 8.42
CA ILE A 307 -0.51 -26.67 8.23
C ILE A 307 -0.59 -27.73 9.34
N ASN A 308 0.55 -28.33 9.70
CA ASN A 308 0.64 -29.31 10.79
C ASN A 308 0.29 -28.69 12.14
N PHE A 309 0.80 -27.48 12.42
CA PHE A 309 0.46 -26.74 13.62
C PHE A 309 -1.05 -26.43 13.70
N GLU A 310 -1.64 -25.97 12.59
CA GLU A 310 -3.06 -25.65 12.52
C GLU A 310 -3.93 -26.93 12.63
N PHE A 311 -3.44 -28.07 12.13
CA PHE A 311 -4.10 -29.36 12.30
C PHE A 311 -4.21 -29.77 13.78
N GLU A 312 -3.16 -29.57 14.57
CA GLU A 312 -3.19 -29.81 16.02
C GLU A 312 -4.23 -28.92 16.72
N ARG A 313 -4.43 -27.67 16.25
CA ARG A 313 -5.52 -26.82 16.72
C ARG A 313 -6.88 -27.45 16.45
N TYR A 314 -7.12 -27.97 15.24
CA TYR A 314 -8.38 -28.66 14.91
C TYR A 314 -8.60 -29.94 15.73
N LYS A 315 -7.55 -30.72 16.03
CA LYS A 315 -7.65 -31.87 16.94
C LYS A 315 -8.13 -31.47 18.34
N ARG A 316 -7.54 -30.42 18.92
CA ARG A 316 -7.95 -29.89 20.24
C ARG A 316 -9.40 -29.40 20.23
N LEU A 317 -9.81 -28.68 19.18
CA LEU A 317 -11.20 -28.23 19.02
C LEU A 317 -12.19 -29.39 18.91
N ASN A 318 -11.80 -30.48 18.24
CA ASN A 318 -12.64 -31.68 18.12
C ASN A 318 -12.72 -32.46 19.44
N ALA A 319 -11.62 -32.54 20.20
CA ALA A 319 -11.61 -33.15 21.53
C ALA A 319 -12.51 -32.39 22.52
N ALA A 320 -12.42 -31.05 22.56
CA ALA A 320 -13.28 -30.21 23.40
C ALA A 320 -14.78 -30.40 23.08
N LYS A 321 -15.15 -30.59 21.80
CA LYS A 321 -16.53 -30.93 21.40
C LYS A 321 -16.95 -32.32 21.87
N LYS A 322 -16.03 -33.30 21.86
CA LYS A 322 -16.30 -34.64 22.36
C LYS A 322 -16.63 -34.59 23.85
N GLU A 323 -15.88 -33.84 24.63
CA GLU A 323 -16.12 -33.64 26.06
C GLU A 323 -17.46 -32.92 26.32
N ALA A 324 -17.75 -31.86 25.57
CA ALA A 324 -19.03 -31.13 25.66
C ALA A 324 -20.27 -31.97 25.31
N ASN A 325 -20.14 -32.98 24.43
CA ASN A 325 -21.23 -33.90 24.10
C ASN A 325 -21.42 -35.02 25.13
N HIS A 326 -20.44 -35.30 25.99
CA HIS A 326 -20.53 -36.36 27.03
C HIS A 326 -20.95 -35.83 28.41
N GLY A 327 -20.93 -34.50 28.63
CA GLY A 327 -21.39 -33.87 29.87
C GLY A 327 -22.71 -33.13 29.67
N ASN A 328 -23.71 -33.42 30.50
CA ASN A 328 -24.94 -32.62 30.55
C ASN A 328 -24.62 -31.16 30.96
N THR A 329 -24.92 -30.23 30.06
CA THR A 329 -25.16 -28.79 30.29
C THR A 329 -23.93 -27.89 30.56
N LEU A 330 -23.54 -27.06 29.59
CA LEU A 330 -23.80 -25.60 29.59
C LEU A 330 -23.47 -25.00 28.21
N LEU A 331 -24.42 -24.23 27.71
CA LEU A 331 -24.45 -23.59 26.40
C LEU A 331 -23.35 -22.52 26.27
N LEU A 332 -22.22 -22.82 25.64
CA LEU A 332 -21.29 -21.80 25.12
C LEU A 332 -21.77 -21.40 23.72
N GLY A 333 -22.69 -20.45 23.70
CA GLY A 333 -23.10 -19.73 22.49
C GLY A 333 -21.92 -18.92 21.94
N VAL A 334 -21.09 -19.56 21.11
CA VAL A 334 -20.23 -18.84 20.17
C VAL A 334 -21.09 -18.59 18.93
N GLY A 335 -21.61 -17.36 18.83
CA GLY A 335 -22.30 -16.88 17.65
C GLY A 335 -21.42 -17.05 16.43
N LEU A 336 -21.96 -17.72 15.41
CA LEU A 336 -21.47 -17.68 14.04
C LEU A 336 -21.65 -16.25 13.52
N GLY A 337 -20.67 -15.40 13.77
CA GLY A 337 -20.50 -14.12 13.09
C GLY A 337 -19.70 -14.35 11.81
N VAL A 338 -20.40 -14.35 10.68
CA VAL A 338 -19.81 -14.31 9.34
C VAL A 338 -19.03 -13.00 9.20
N GLY A 339 -17.72 -13.06 8.95
CA GLY A 339 -16.94 -11.88 8.58
C GLY A 339 -15.44 -11.95 8.89
N ALA A 340 -14.66 -12.18 7.83
CA ALA A 340 -13.24 -11.86 7.68
C ALA A 340 -12.25 -12.52 8.67
N SER A 341 -11.64 -13.62 8.21
CA SER A 341 -10.30 -14.03 8.61
C SER A 341 -9.30 -12.92 8.35
N SER A 342 -9.06 -12.05 9.34
CA SER A 342 -7.74 -11.46 9.57
C SER A 342 -7.70 -10.72 10.90
N ALA A 343 -7.62 -11.46 11.99
CA ALA A 343 -7.10 -10.92 13.24
C ALA A 343 -6.51 -12.07 14.05
N VAL A 344 -5.19 -12.01 14.26
CA VAL A 344 -4.55 -12.67 15.38
C VAL A 344 -5.17 -12.05 16.64
N ALA A 345 -6.12 -12.75 17.25
CA ALA A 345 -6.64 -12.41 18.57
C ALA A 345 -6.71 -13.71 19.37
N GLY A 346 -5.75 -13.88 20.28
CA GLY A 346 -5.72 -15.01 21.18
C GLY A 346 -6.99 -15.05 22.02
N THR A 347 -7.79 -16.09 21.81
CA THR A 347 -8.79 -16.51 22.79
C THR A 347 -8.08 -17.32 23.86
N ALA A 348 -7.82 -16.70 25.00
CA ALA A 348 -7.43 -17.41 26.22
C ALA A 348 -8.64 -18.22 26.72
N LEU A 349 -8.51 -19.55 26.75
CA LEU A 349 -9.44 -20.44 27.44
C LEU A 349 -9.09 -20.40 28.94
N ALA A 350 -9.90 -19.73 29.75
CA ALA A 350 -9.86 -19.91 31.19
C ALA A 350 -10.68 -21.16 31.55
N VAL A 351 -10.00 -22.28 31.81
CA VAL A 351 -10.62 -23.46 32.43
C VAL A 351 -10.45 -23.30 33.93
N ALA A 352 -11.57 -23.04 34.62
CA ALA A 352 -11.63 -23.12 36.07
C ALA A 352 -11.63 -24.59 36.48
N ALA A 353 -10.45 -25.12 36.83
CA ALA A 353 -10.32 -26.36 37.59
C ALA A 353 -9.44 -26.05 38.80
N GLY A 354 -10.07 -25.93 39.97
CA GLY A 354 -9.38 -25.73 41.23
C GLY A 354 -8.64 -27.00 41.65
N VAL A 355 -7.31 -26.94 41.72
CA VAL A 355 -6.48 -27.72 42.63
C VAL A 355 -5.28 -26.83 43.01
N GLY A 356 -5.03 -26.69 44.31
CA GLY A 356 -4.10 -25.71 44.87
C GLY A 356 -2.62 -26.12 44.88
N THR A 357 -1.80 -25.06 45.06
CA THR A 357 -0.41 -25.00 45.60
C THR A 357 0.68 -25.70 44.76
N ALA A 358 1.87 -25.14 44.48
CA ALA A 358 2.61 -24.00 44.99
C ALA A 358 3.68 -23.53 43.96
N GLY A 359 4.16 -22.27 44.05
CA GLY A 359 5.52 -21.90 43.62
C GLY A 359 5.70 -20.94 42.43
N VAL A 360 5.52 -19.63 42.66
CA VAL A 360 6.33 -18.45 42.20
C VAL A 360 6.94 -18.51 40.78
N ALA A 361 6.57 -17.63 39.82
CA ALA A 361 6.99 -16.22 39.79
C ALA A 361 6.05 -15.30 38.97
N ALA A 362 5.85 -14.09 39.47
CA ALA A 362 4.93 -13.08 38.98
C ALA A 362 5.57 -12.10 37.98
N VAL A 363 4.83 -11.75 36.91
CA VAL A 363 4.94 -10.48 36.17
C VAL A 363 3.51 -10.00 35.88
N PRO A 364 3.10 -8.78 36.29
CA PRO A 364 1.70 -8.36 36.18
C PRO A 364 1.41 -7.72 34.81
N VAL A 365 0.42 -8.25 34.08
CA VAL A 365 -0.21 -7.58 32.93
C VAL A 365 -1.51 -6.94 33.41
N VAL A 366 -1.52 -5.61 33.48
CA VAL A 366 -2.71 -4.79 33.74
C VAL A 366 -3.44 -4.58 32.41
N VAL A 367 -4.56 -5.27 32.19
CA VAL A 367 -5.54 -4.91 31.14
C VAL A 367 -6.96 -5.16 31.66
N ALA A 368 -7.55 -4.14 32.30
CA ALA A 368 -8.99 -4.01 32.46
C ALA A 368 -9.31 -2.53 32.71
N GLY A 369 -9.67 -1.80 31.64
CA GLY A 369 -10.01 -0.38 31.77
C GLY A 369 -10.42 0.38 30.50
N LEU A 370 -10.34 -0.21 29.30
CA LEU A 370 -10.56 0.54 28.05
C LEU A 370 -11.75 0.10 27.19
N THR A 371 -12.50 -0.94 27.58
CA THR A 371 -13.67 -1.38 26.80
C THR A 371 -14.96 -0.59 27.12
N GLY A 372 -15.05 0.08 28.27
CA GLY A 372 -16.23 0.88 28.64
C GLY A 372 -16.28 2.27 27.98
N ALA A 373 -15.14 2.92 27.74
CA ALA A 373 -15.09 4.28 27.23
C ALA A 373 -15.35 4.38 25.71
N PHE A 374 -14.98 3.33 24.95
CA PHE A 374 -15.12 3.33 23.49
C PHE A 374 -16.57 3.14 23.04
N GLY A 375 -17.33 2.30 23.74
CA GLY A 375 -18.75 2.05 23.44
C GLY A 375 -19.62 3.30 23.63
N TYR A 376 -19.33 4.11 24.66
CA TYR A 376 -20.08 5.34 24.97
C TYR A 376 -19.72 6.50 24.01
N ALA A 377 -18.47 6.57 23.54
CA ALA A 377 -18.05 7.59 22.58
C ALA A 377 -18.63 7.36 21.17
N VAL A 378 -18.76 6.10 20.74
CA VAL A 378 -19.26 5.74 19.40
C VAL A 378 -20.78 5.95 19.28
N THR A 379 -21.55 5.60 20.31
CA THR A 379 -23.01 5.84 20.32
C THR A 379 -23.35 7.33 20.38
N ARG A 380 -22.58 8.14 21.10
CA ARG A 380 -22.79 9.60 21.17
C ARG A 380 -22.38 10.34 19.88
N ARG A 381 -21.42 9.81 19.10
CA ARG A 381 -21.02 10.37 17.80
C ARG A 381 -21.98 10.02 16.66
N SER A 382 -22.59 8.84 16.69
CA SER A 382 -23.63 8.42 15.72
C SER A 382 -24.82 9.39 15.71
N ARG A 383 -25.30 9.82 16.89
CA ARG A 383 -26.39 10.81 17.00
C ARG A 383 -26.06 12.21 16.48
N ARG A 384 -24.77 12.58 16.31
CA ARG A 384 -24.36 13.88 15.73
C ARG A 384 -24.24 13.86 14.20
N ARG A 385 -24.02 12.71 13.56
CA ARG A 385 -23.86 12.61 12.09
C ARG A 385 -25.18 12.67 11.31
N SER A 386 -26.32 12.42 11.95
CA SER A 386 -27.64 12.52 11.30
C SER A 386 -28.06 13.95 10.92
N LYS A 387 -27.29 14.99 11.26
CA LYS A 387 -27.68 16.40 11.03
C LYS A 387 -26.76 17.21 10.10
N SER A 388 -25.82 16.58 9.38
CA SER A 388 -24.90 17.34 8.51
C SER A 388 -24.31 16.47 7.40
N CYS A 389 -25.10 16.20 6.37
CA CYS A 389 -24.60 15.73 5.08
C CYS A 389 -25.34 16.50 3.98
N GLU A 390 -24.90 17.73 3.75
CA GLU A 390 -25.02 18.38 2.45
C GLU A 390 -23.64 18.27 1.77
N ASP A 391 -23.66 17.95 0.48
CA ASP A 391 -22.49 17.63 -0.35
C ASP A 391 -21.52 18.81 -0.47
N ILE A 392 -20.29 18.61 -0.01
CA ILE A 392 -19.20 19.60 -0.10
C ILE A 392 -18.03 18.98 -0.90
N PRO A 393 -17.55 19.62 -1.99
CA PRO A 393 -16.46 19.11 -2.82
C PRO A 393 -15.12 18.94 -2.07
N LEU A 394 -14.34 17.93 -2.47
CA LEU A 394 -13.06 17.51 -1.85
C LEU A 394 -12.07 18.67 -1.62
N LEU A 395 -12.01 19.64 -2.54
CA LEU A 395 -11.15 20.82 -2.46
C LEU A 395 -11.47 21.72 -1.25
N GLN A 396 -12.73 21.78 -0.81
CA GLN A 396 -13.11 22.53 0.40
C GLN A 396 -12.71 21.80 1.69
N ARG A 397 -12.65 20.46 1.70
CA ARG A 397 -12.13 19.70 2.84
C ARG A 397 -10.62 19.87 3.01
N ILE A 398 -9.87 19.94 1.91
CA ILE A 398 -8.42 20.19 1.93
C ILE A 398 -8.12 21.65 2.30
N GLY A 399 -8.89 22.62 1.78
CA GLY A 399 -8.72 24.04 2.09
C GLY A 399 -9.15 24.46 3.51
N GLY A 400 -10.07 23.73 4.15
CA GLY A 400 -10.60 24.06 5.47
C GLY A 400 -9.64 23.79 6.63
N SER A 401 -8.63 22.93 6.45
CA SER A 401 -7.73 22.50 7.54
C SER A 401 -6.32 23.11 7.47
N PHE A 402 -6.02 23.94 6.46
CA PHE A 402 -4.80 24.77 6.41
C PHE A 402 -4.85 25.99 7.35
N ARG A 403 -5.95 26.16 8.10
CA ARG A 403 -6.02 27.04 9.27
C ARG A 403 -5.95 26.21 10.54
N ARG A 404 -4.73 25.89 10.97
CA ARG A 404 -4.37 25.77 12.39
C ARG A 404 -2.87 25.77 12.56
#